data_AF-A0A419EFY6-F1
#
_entry.id   AF-A0A419EFY6-F1
#
_cell.length_a   1.000
_cell.length_b   1.000
_cell.length_c   1.000
_cell.angle_alpha   90.00
_cell.angle_beta   90.00
_cell.angle_gamma   90.00
#
_symmetry.space_group_name_H-M   'P 1'
#
loop_
_entity.id
_entity.type
_entity.pdbx_description
1 polymer ?
#
loop_
_entity_poly.entity_id
_entity_poly.type
_entity_poly.pdbx_seq_one_letter_code
_entity_poly.pdbx_strand_id
1 'polypeptide(L)'
;METITFEAPALYGDHHVSEVRRILLELTGVSDVYASSAFQTIEVAFDPAKIKGEQIEARLQEAGYLGEIPMLVEAGIAVEKVGDDQFFRHTASYETVKTTVSFAQRVDHDARPLWPCPGMGPVKKIDE
;
A
#
# COMPACT_ATOMS: atom_id res chain seq x y z
N MET A 1 -27.91 14.61 -8.37
CA MET A 1 -26.89 14.41 -7.34
C MET A 1 -27.33 13.20 -6.54
N GLU A 2 -26.45 12.22 -6.44
CA GLU A 2 -26.64 11.00 -5.67
C GLU A 2 -25.44 10.81 -4.74
N THR A 3 -25.65 10.03 -3.68
CA THR A 3 -24.62 9.69 -2.70
C THR A 3 -24.50 8.18 -2.62
N ILE A 4 -23.26 7.68 -2.62
CA ILE A 4 -22.95 6.27 -2.40
C ILE A 4 -21.90 6.14 -1.30
N THR A 5 -22.02 5.09 -0.49
CA THR A 5 -21.11 4.80 0.62
C THR A 5 -20.44 3.45 0.38
N PHE A 6 -19.13 3.40 0.62
CA PHE A 6 -18.29 2.21 0.50
C PHE A 6 -17.61 1.90 1.83
N GLU A 7 -17.59 0.63 2.20
CA GLU A 7 -16.67 0.12 3.22
C GLU A 7 -15.26 0.04 2.61
N ALA A 8 -14.28 0.61 3.32
CA ALA A 8 -12.91 0.69 2.88
C ALA A 8 -11.95 0.20 3.96
N PRO A 9 -11.87 -1.13 4.19
CA PRO A 9 -11.04 -1.70 5.24
C PRO A 9 -9.61 -1.17 5.17
N ALA A 10 -9.02 -1.03 3.99
CA ALA A 10 -7.62 -0.59 3.83
C ALA A 10 -7.36 0.90 4.18
N LEU A 11 -8.37 1.66 4.59
CA LEU A 11 -8.28 3.09 4.92
C LEU A 11 -7.83 3.32 6.37
N TYR A 12 -6.55 3.09 6.69
CA TYR A 12 -6.02 3.23 8.07
C TYR A 12 -5.24 4.51 8.37
N GLY A 13 -4.82 5.25 7.33
CA GLY A 13 -3.95 6.42 7.48
C GLY A 13 -4.60 7.74 7.04
N ASP A 14 -4.14 8.84 7.61
CA ASP A 14 -4.44 10.21 7.15
C ASP A 14 -4.00 10.45 5.69
N HIS A 15 -2.85 9.88 5.32
CA HIS A 15 -2.34 9.88 3.96
C HIS A 15 -3.23 9.05 3.02
N HIS A 16 -3.88 7.98 3.50
CA HIS A 16 -4.87 7.25 2.70
C HIS A 16 -6.13 8.11 2.45
N VAL A 17 -6.60 8.85 3.46
CA VAL A 17 -7.74 9.79 3.33
C VAL A 17 -7.44 10.86 2.29
N SER A 18 -6.25 11.44 2.33
CA SER A 18 -5.84 12.46 1.36
C SER A 18 -5.77 11.90 -0.06
N GLU A 19 -5.22 10.71 -0.22
CA GLU A 19 -5.03 10.08 -1.52
C GLU A 19 -6.34 9.60 -2.15
N VAL A 20 -7.24 9.00 -1.39
CA VAL A 20 -8.54 8.56 -1.92
C VAL A 20 -9.38 9.76 -2.37
N ARG A 21 -9.31 10.88 -1.64
CA ARG A 21 -9.94 12.14 -2.05
C ARG A 21 -9.36 12.64 -3.36
N ARG A 22 -8.03 12.65 -3.51
CA ARG A 22 -7.35 13.04 -4.75
C ARG A 22 -7.84 12.21 -5.94
N ILE A 23 -7.79 10.88 -5.82
CA ILE A 23 -8.19 9.94 -6.86
C ILE A 23 -9.64 10.13 -7.29
N LEU A 24 -10.55 10.28 -6.32
CA LEU A 24 -11.98 10.38 -6.60
C LEU A 24 -12.39 11.76 -7.12
N LEU A 25 -11.79 12.85 -6.62
CA LEU A 25 -12.09 14.21 -7.08
C LEU A 25 -11.54 14.50 -8.48
N GLU A 26 -10.59 13.69 -8.98
CA GLU A 26 -10.14 13.73 -10.38
C GLU A 26 -11.18 13.15 -11.36
N LEU A 27 -12.17 12.39 -10.86
CA LEU A 27 -13.21 11.81 -11.71
C LEU A 27 -14.26 12.85 -12.09
N THR A 28 -14.47 13.02 -13.41
CA THR A 28 -15.51 13.93 -13.91
C THR A 28 -16.89 13.45 -13.46
N GLY A 29 -17.62 14.28 -12.73
CA GLY A 29 -18.94 13.95 -12.20
C GLY A 29 -18.96 13.71 -10.69
N VAL A 30 -17.81 13.54 -10.05
CA VAL A 30 -17.71 13.58 -8.58
C VAL A 30 -17.68 15.03 -8.11
N SER A 31 -18.45 15.33 -7.07
CA SER A 31 -18.63 16.69 -6.54
C SER A 31 -18.07 16.86 -5.14
N ASP A 32 -18.20 15.84 -4.29
CA ASP A 32 -17.61 15.83 -2.96
C ASP A 32 -17.28 14.40 -2.52
N VAL A 33 -16.32 14.28 -1.62
CA VAL A 33 -15.84 13.01 -1.06
C VAL A 33 -15.63 13.19 0.44
N TYR A 34 -16.34 12.42 1.23
CA TYR A 34 -16.07 12.25 2.66
C TYR A 34 -15.37 10.91 2.87
N ALA A 35 -14.16 10.93 3.45
CA ALA A 35 -13.39 9.72 3.73
C ALA A 35 -12.94 9.75 5.19
N SER A 36 -13.17 8.67 5.92
CA SER A 36 -12.83 8.56 7.34
C SER A 36 -12.05 7.29 7.62
N SER A 37 -10.78 7.43 8.00
CA SER A 37 -9.96 6.30 8.44
C SER A 37 -10.40 5.74 9.79
N ALA A 38 -11.04 6.56 10.63
CA ALA A 38 -11.57 6.11 11.92
C ALA A 38 -12.77 5.16 11.75
N PHE A 39 -13.57 5.36 10.72
CA PHE A 39 -14.74 4.52 10.41
C PHE A 39 -14.52 3.61 9.21
N GLN A 40 -13.33 3.65 8.59
CA GLN A 40 -12.99 2.89 7.38
C GLN A 40 -14.07 3.00 6.30
N THR A 41 -14.58 4.21 6.09
CA THR A 41 -15.74 4.47 5.22
C THR A 41 -15.45 5.60 4.25
N ILE A 42 -15.93 5.46 3.01
CA ILE A 42 -15.85 6.49 1.97
C ILE A 42 -17.26 6.77 1.47
N GLU A 43 -17.68 8.02 1.55
CA GLU A 43 -18.93 8.52 1.00
C GLU A 43 -18.65 9.48 -0.15
N VAL A 44 -19.34 9.30 -1.28
CA VAL A 44 -19.09 10.02 -2.52
C VAL A 44 -20.39 10.62 -3.03
N ALA A 45 -20.39 11.95 -3.24
CA ALA A 45 -21.48 12.66 -3.88
C ALA A 45 -21.16 12.87 -5.36
N PHE A 46 -22.01 12.36 -6.26
CA PHE A 46 -21.76 12.38 -7.70
C PHE A 46 -23.00 12.70 -8.55
N ASP A 47 -22.75 13.06 -9.81
CA ASP A 47 -23.75 13.28 -10.84
C ASP A 47 -23.96 12.01 -11.68
N PRO A 48 -25.09 11.29 -11.54
CA PRO A 48 -25.34 10.03 -12.24
C PRO A 48 -25.44 10.19 -13.76
N ALA A 49 -25.61 11.43 -14.26
CA ALA A 49 -25.57 11.70 -15.69
C ALA A 49 -24.14 11.68 -16.28
N LYS A 50 -23.11 11.81 -15.42
CA LYS A 50 -21.69 11.92 -15.82
C LYS A 50 -20.86 10.70 -15.45
N ILE A 51 -21.17 10.07 -14.31
CA ILE A 51 -20.46 8.90 -13.80
C ILE A 51 -21.42 7.97 -13.07
N LYS A 52 -21.19 6.66 -13.20
CA LYS A 52 -21.96 5.63 -12.48
C LYS A 52 -21.23 5.20 -11.20
N GLY A 53 -22.00 4.76 -10.20
CA GLY A 53 -21.44 4.19 -8.96
C GLY A 53 -20.44 3.05 -9.21
N GLU A 54 -20.73 2.17 -10.18
CA GLU A 54 -19.84 1.07 -10.59
C GLU A 54 -18.45 1.54 -11.04
N GLN A 55 -18.35 2.73 -11.66
CA GLN A 55 -17.07 3.30 -12.10
C GLN A 55 -16.25 3.83 -10.91
N ILE A 56 -16.95 4.38 -9.91
CA ILE A 56 -16.35 4.85 -8.66
C ILE A 56 -15.82 3.64 -7.87
N GLU A 57 -16.64 2.60 -7.75
CA GLU A 57 -16.27 1.34 -7.10
C GLU A 57 -15.05 0.70 -7.77
N ALA A 58 -15.06 0.56 -9.10
CA ALA A 58 -13.94 0.01 -9.85
C ALA A 58 -12.65 0.80 -9.61
N ARG A 59 -12.73 2.13 -9.53
CA ARG A 59 -11.57 2.99 -9.26
C ARG A 59 -11.02 2.78 -7.84
N LEU A 60 -11.89 2.64 -6.85
CA LEU A 60 -11.51 2.36 -5.47
C LEU A 60 -10.90 0.96 -5.32
N GLN A 61 -11.42 -0.02 -6.05
CA GLN A 61 -10.91 -1.38 -6.06
C GLN A 61 -9.54 -1.48 -6.73
N GLU A 62 -9.34 -0.80 -7.87
CA GLU A 62 -8.03 -0.67 -8.53
C GLU A 62 -6.99 -0.01 -7.61
N ALA A 63 -7.40 0.99 -6.84
CA ALA A 63 -6.54 1.64 -5.86
C ALA A 63 -6.29 0.79 -4.58
N GLY A 64 -7.00 -0.33 -4.42
CA GLY A 64 -6.81 -1.26 -3.31
C GLY A 64 -7.54 -0.89 -2.01
N TYR A 65 -8.56 -0.03 -2.07
CA TYR A 65 -9.29 0.41 -0.87
C TYR A 65 -10.39 -0.57 -0.42
N LEU A 66 -11.03 -1.28 -1.36
CA LEU A 66 -12.19 -2.14 -1.11
C LEU A 66 -11.84 -3.61 -0.85
N GLY A 67 -10.57 -3.98 -1.00
CA GLY A 67 -10.10 -5.36 -0.85
C GLY A 67 -9.87 -5.76 0.61
N GLU A 68 -9.85 -7.06 0.85
CA GLU A 68 -9.32 -7.60 2.09
C GLU A 68 -7.83 -7.27 2.22
N ILE A 69 -7.42 -6.80 3.39
CA ILE A 69 -5.99 -6.60 3.65
C ILE A 69 -5.41 -7.97 3.99
N PRO A 70 -4.44 -8.46 3.19
CA PRO A 70 -3.76 -9.69 3.52
C PRO A 70 -2.97 -9.48 4.82
N MET A 71 -3.48 -9.99 5.93
CA MET A 71 -2.70 -10.09 7.15
C MET A 71 -1.69 -11.22 6.98
N LEU A 72 -0.40 -10.85 6.89
CA LEU A 72 0.68 -11.82 6.99
C LEU A 72 0.64 -12.45 8.38
N VAL A 73 0.36 -13.75 8.41
CA VAL A 73 0.46 -14.53 9.64
C VAL A 73 1.92 -14.82 9.87
N GLU A 74 2.46 -14.36 11.00
CA GLU A 74 3.80 -14.79 11.42
C GLU A 74 3.79 -16.31 11.60
N ALA A 75 4.61 -17.01 10.83
CA ALA A 75 4.63 -18.47 10.84
C ALA A 75 5.13 -19.08 12.16
N GLY A 76 5.66 -18.26 13.09
CA GLY A 76 6.31 -18.73 14.32
C GLY A 76 7.59 -19.55 14.09
N ILE A 77 8.01 -19.68 12.83
CA ILE A 77 9.21 -20.39 12.40
C ILE A 77 10.25 -19.33 12.08
N ALA A 78 11.45 -19.47 12.63
CA ALA A 78 12.57 -18.61 12.28
C ALA A 78 12.82 -18.70 10.77
N VAL A 79 13.02 -17.54 10.11
CA VAL A 79 13.18 -17.43 8.64
C VAL A 79 14.28 -18.37 8.12
N GLU A 80 15.30 -18.63 8.94
CA GLU A 80 16.39 -19.59 8.69
C GLU A 80 15.97 -21.07 8.54
N LYS A 81 14.69 -21.40 8.79
CA LYS A 81 14.13 -22.76 8.65
C LYS A 81 13.06 -22.88 7.55
N VAL A 82 12.76 -21.80 6.82
CA VAL A 82 11.73 -21.81 5.76
C VAL A 82 12.41 -21.82 4.39
N GLY A 83 12.45 -23.00 3.75
CA GLY A 83 13.09 -23.21 2.44
C GLY A 83 14.60 -23.48 2.52
N ASP A 84 15.15 -24.06 1.46
CA ASP A 84 16.58 -24.43 1.36
C ASP A 84 17.52 -23.20 1.26
N ASP A 85 16.97 -21.99 1.09
CA ASP A 85 17.72 -20.73 1.05
C ASP A 85 17.89 -20.16 2.46
N GLN A 86 18.93 -20.65 3.13
CA GLN A 86 19.35 -20.21 4.44
C GLN A 86 20.01 -18.82 4.34
N PHE A 87 19.27 -17.76 4.67
CA PHE A 87 19.86 -16.43 4.88
C PHE A 87 20.75 -16.44 6.12
N PHE A 88 22.00 -16.85 5.98
CA PHE A 88 22.96 -16.80 7.06
C PHE A 88 23.44 -15.36 7.27
N ARG A 89 23.30 -14.86 8.51
CA ARG A 89 24.11 -13.74 8.97
C ARG A 89 25.56 -14.21 9.08
N HIS A 90 26.34 -14.03 8.02
CA HIS A 90 27.77 -14.33 8.06
C HIS A 90 28.49 -13.31 8.96
N THR A 91 28.93 -13.76 10.13
CA THR A 91 29.87 -13.01 10.96
C THR A 91 31.25 -13.59 10.72
N ALA A 92 32.14 -12.82 10.10
CA ALA A 92 33.53 -13.18 9.92
C ALA A 92 34.41 -12.19 10.68
N SER A 93 35.23 -12.71 11.58
CA SER A 93 36.25 -11.96 12.32
C SER A 93 37.61 -12.24 11.69
N TYR A 94 38.22 -11.21 11.11
CA TYR A 94 39.56 -11.28 10.51
C TYR A 94 40.58 -10.63 11.46
N GLU A 95 41.67 -11.34 11.73
CA GLU A 95 42.71 -10.90 12.67
C GLU A 95 43.38 -9.57 12.24
N THR A 96 43.46 -9.33 10.93
CA THR A 96 44.06 -8.13 10.34
C THR A 96 43.29 -6.84 10.65
N VAL A 97 41.98 -6.91 10.90
CA VAL A 97 41.11 -5.73 11.11
C VAL A 97 40.70 -5.51 12.57
N LYS A 98 41.15 -6.34 13.52
CA LYS A 98 41.03 -6.29 15.00
C LYS A 98 39.70 -5.79 15.61
N THR A 99 39.23 -4.59 15.24
CA THR A 99 38.10 -3.84 15.81
C THR A 99 36.99 -3.49 14.80
N THR A 100 37.17 -3.66 13.49
CA THR A 100 36.14 -3.30 12.50
C THR A 100 35.48 -4.54 11.93
N VAL A 101 34.31 -4.88 12.48
CA VAL A 101 33.37 -5.83 11.87
C VAL A 101 32.44 -5.03 10.96
N SER A 102 32.49 -5.28 9.65
CA SER A 102 31.55 -4.70 8.68
C SER A 102 30.57 -5.76 8.20
N PHE A 103 29.27 -5.46 8.28
CA PHE A 103 28.22 -6.31 7.73
C PHE A 103 27.84 -5.76 6.35
N ALA A 104 27.89 -6.62 5.34
CA ALA A 104 27.38 -6.31 4.01
C ALA A 104 26.24 -7.28 3.71
N GLN A 105 25.03 -6.76 3.56
CA GLN A 105 23.90 -7.50 3.03
C GLN A 105 23.62 -6.99 1.62
N ARG A 106 23.65 -7.90 0.65
CA ARG A 106 23.12 -7.62 -0.68
C ARG A 106 21.61 -7.72 -0.59
N VAL A 107 20.96 -6.57 -0.46
CA VAL A 107 19.50 -6.46 -0.59
C VAL A 107 19.18 -6.23 -2.05
N ASP A 108 18.54 -7.21 -2.68
CA ASP A 108 17.95 -6.99 -3.99
C ASP A 108 16.86 -5.92 -3.85
N HIS A 109 17.00 -4.83 -4.60
CA HIS A 109 16.06 -3.72 -4.56
C HIS A 109 14.75 -4.13 -5.23
N ASP A 110 13.79 -4.61 -4.45
CA ASP A 110 12.48 -5.05 -4.97
C ASP A 110 11.53 -3.88 -5.28
N ALA A 111 11.96 -2.62 -5.08
CA ALA A 111 11.14 -1.40 -5.24
C ALA A 111 9.79 -1.41 -4.47
N ARG A 112 9.53 -2.44 -3.65
CA ARG A 112 8.33 -2.53 -2.84
C ARG A 112 8.46 -1.58 -1.66
N PRO A 113 7.47 -0.71 -1.43
CA PRO A 113 7.48 0.14 -0.25
C PRO A 113 7.48 -0.72 1.02
N LEU A 114 8.18 -0.25 2.06
CA LEU A 114 8.22 -0.91 3.37
C LEU A 114 6.81 -1.17 3.92
N TRP A 115 5.88 -0.26 3.61
CA TRP A 115 4.46 -0.43 3.87
C TRP A 115 3.67 -0.19 2.57
N PRO A 116 2.91 -1.17 2.05
CA PRO A 116 2.10 -0.97 0.87
C PRO A 116 0.87 -0.12 1.23
N CYS A 117 0.95 1.18 0.96
CA CYS A 117 -0.18 2.10 1.09
C CYS A 117 -1.07 2.01 -0.16
N PRO A 118 -2.38 1.75 -0.04
CA PRO A 118 -3.31 1.76 -1.17
C PRO A 118 -3.31 3.13 -1.88
N GLY A 119 -3.47 3.11 -3.20
CA GLY A 119 -3.38 4.29 -4.06
C GLY A 119 -1.96 4.80 -4.31
N MET A 120 -0.95 4.33 -3.57
CA MET A 120 0.43 4.82 -3.65
C MET A 120 1.37 3.74 -4.17
N GLY A 121 1.99 3.99 -5.32
CA GLY A 121 2.95 3.09 -5.94
C GLY A 121 4.39 3.60 -5.86
N PRO A 122 5.38 2.74 -6.12
CA PRO A 122 6.76 3.19 -6.30
C PRO A 122 6.84 4.22 -7.44
N VAL A 123 7.76 5.17 -7.30
CA VAL A 123 8.04 6.13 -8.37
C VAL A 123 8.49 5.35 -9.60
N LYS A 124 7.68 5.39 -10.66
CA LYS A 124 8.06 4.83 -11.95
C LYS A 124 9.23 5.66 -12.47
N LYS A 125 10.33 5.00 -12.86
CA LYS A 125 11.39 5.70 -13.60
C LYS A 125 10.76 6.24 -14.88
N ILE A 126 11.01 7.51 -15.14
CA ILE A 126 10.69 8.11 -16.44
C ILE A 126 11.72 7.52 -17.39
N ASP A 127 11.28 6.67 -18.32
CA ASP A 127 12.12 6.26 -19.44
C ASP A 127 12.35 7.52 -20.31
N GLU A 128 13.62 7.87 -20.54
CA GLU A 128 14.03 8.92 -21.50
C GLU A 128 13.72 8.54 -22.95
#